data_AF-A0AAD0UC16-F1
#
_entry.id   AF-A0AAD0UC16-F1
#
_cell.length_a   1.000
_cell.length_b   1.000
_cell.length_c   1.000
_cell.angle_alpha   90.00
_cell.angle_beta   90.00
_cell.angle_gamma   90.00
#
_symmetry.space_group_name_H-M   'P 1'
#
loop_
_entity.id
_entity.type
_entity.pdbx_description
1 polymer ?
#
loop_
_entity_poly.entity_id
_entity_poly.type
_entity_poly.pdbx_seq_one_letter_code
_entity_poly.pdbx_strand_id
1 'polypeptide(L)'
;MNVKKFIANSSREAWRQVREALGPDAVILSNRNIPDGVEILAMANEDMTTLVAPTGARDPNARPPAASLQQQSGQPAAQQPKRPALLSSPVAQQPVRAARAENAPLLDQPAQGRAPARAAEPPATGDARVWRSRRVEQAARPASGAAHESGQADQRPRSALPEFDGKDYDEILSEVMSEIRSMRGVLETQLAEISWGGTQKREPLKGIVLKEMLAAGFSASLSRLITENLPANSKSQDIMFWVKSVLARNLNTLANENELLENGGVFALVGPTGVGKTTTTAKLAARCVMRHGSGKLALITTDGYRIGGYEQLRIYGKILGVMVHSVKDETDLRIALEELKGKHTVLIDTAGVGQRDQMVAEQDAMLAGAGVDIKRLLCLNATATGGTLNEVVHAYSSSGLAGCIITKLDEAATIGNVLDVVIRHKLNLHYVANGQRVPEDLHVANKLYLADRAFKQKRETAPFEFQEGELPGVIGPTAMSMNDKGLREVSFG
;
A
#
# COMPACT_ATOMS: atom_id res chain seq x y z
N MET A 1 14.90 -32.27 -22.38
CA MET A 1 15.77 -32.04 -21.22
C MET A 1 17.06 -32.84 -21.42
N ASN A 2 18.06 -32.26 -22.09
CA ASN A 2 19.31 -32.97 -22.41
C ASN A 2 20.39 -32.72 -21.34
N VAL A 3 20.19 -33.29 -20.15
CA VAL A 3 21.25 -33.33 -19.13
C VAL A 3 22.30 -34.35 -19.56
N LYS A 4 23.57 -33.93 -19.64
CA LYS A 4 24.71 -34.79 -19.95
C LYS A 4 25.60 -34.97 -18.71
N LYS A 5 26.16 -36.17 -18.59
CA LYS A 5 27.10 -36.57 -17.53
C LYS A 5 28.50 -36.69 -18.12
N PHE A 6 29.48 -36.09 -17.46
CA PHE A 6 30.89 -36.09 -17.83
C PHE A 6 31.71 -36.66 -16.68
N ILE A 7 32.69 -37.53 -16.98
CA ILE A 7 33.63 -38.08 -16.00
C ILE A 7 35.04 -37.86 -16.55
N ALA A 8 35.94 -37.36 -15.70
CA ALA A 8 37.35 -37.27 -16.03
C ALA A 8 38.25 -37.41 -14.78
N ASN A 9 39.52 -37.76 -15.02
CA ASN A 9 40.52 -37.98 -13.97
C ASN A 9 40.86 -36.71 -13.17
N SER A 10 40.45 -35.52 -13.63
CA SER A 10 40.59 -34.26 -12.90
C SER A 10 39.43 -33.31 -13.20
N SER A 11 39.10 -32.43 -12.26
CA SER A 11 38.05 -31.42 -12.44
C SER A 11 38.32 -30.54 -13.68
N ARG A 12 39.58 -30.18 -13.93
CA ARG A 12 39.98 -29.33 -15.07
C ARG A 12 39.68 -29.99 -16.41
N GLU A 13 39.79 -31.31 -16.50
CA GLU A 13 39.47 -32.07 -17.71
C GLU A 13 37.95 -32.28 -17.86
N ALA A 14 37.22 -32.56 -16.77
CA ALA A 14 35.76 -32.63 -16.79
C ALA A 14 35.14 -31.28 -17.23
N TRP A 15 35.67 -30.16 -16.74
CA TRP A 15 35.29 -28.81 -17.19
C TRP A 15 35.61 -28.55 -18.67
N ARG A 16 36.72 -29.08 -19.20
CA ARG A 16 37.02 -29.00 -20.65
C ARG A 16 35.96 -29.75 -21.45
N GLN A 17 35.66 -30.99 -21.08
CA GLN A 17 34.64 -31.81 -21.76
C GLN A 17 33.25 -31.17 -21.74
N VAL A 18 32.82 -30.60 -20.60
CA VAL A 18 31.56 -29.87 -20.50
C VAL A 18 31.54 -28.69 -21.47
N ARG A 19 32.59 -27.87 -21.48
CA ARG A 19 32.66 -26.65 -22.30
C ARG A 19 32.73 -26.95 -23.81
N GLU A 20 33.36 -28.06 -24.17
CA GLU A 20 33.44 -28.58 -25.54
C GLU A 20 32.10 -29.16 -26.03
N ALA A 21 31.35 -29.84 -25.16
CA ALA A 21 30.12 -30.55 -25.52
C ALA A 21 28.80 -29.78 -25.31
N LEU A 22 28.82 -28.68 -24.54
CA LEU A 22 27.65 -27.86 -24.19
C LEU A 22 27.89 -26.34 -24.33
N GLY A 23 29.08 -25.92 -24.76
CA GLY A 23 29.43 -24.51 -24.98
C GLY A 23 29.94 -23.77 -23.73
N PRO A 24 30.32 -22.49 -23.88
CA PRO A 24 30.88 -21.68 -22.79
C PRO A 24 29.89 -21.39 -21.65
N ASP A 25 28.59 -21.41 -21.94
CA ASP A 25 27.51 -21.02 -21.00
C ASP A 25 26.79 -22.24 -20.38
N ALA A 26 27.43 -23.40 -20.38
CA ALA A 26 26.86 -24.64 -19.83
C ALA A 26 26.59 -24.53 -18.32
N VAL A 27 25.36 -24.85 -17.91
CA VAL A 27 24.92 -24.79 -16.51
C VAL A 27 25.25 -26.11 -15.82
N ILE A 28 26.03 -26.04 -14.73
CA ILE A 28 26.36 -27.20 -13.91
C ILE A 28 25.25 -27.46 -12.89
N LEU A 29 24.67 -28.66 -12.92
CA LEU A 29 23.63 -29.11 -11.99
C LEU A 29 24.22 -29.85 -10.79
N SER A 30 25.34 -30.55 -10.96
CA SER A 30 26.03 -31.26 -9.89
C SER A 30 27.50 -31.49 -10.23
N ASN A 31 28.35 -31.51 -9.20
CA ASN A 31 29.77 -31.85 -9.28
C ASN A 31 30.09 -32.74 -8.07
N ARG A 32 30.62 -33.95 -8.31
CA ARG A 32 30.99 -34.91 -7.25
C ARG A 32 32.32 -35.59 -7.58
N ASN A 33 33.15 -35.77 -6.55
CA ASN A 33 34.34 -36.60 -6.65
C ASN A 33 33.92 -38.07 -6.50
N ILE A 34 34.45 -38.93 -7.36
CA ILE A 34 34.23 -40.38 -7.39
C ILE A 34 35.60 -41.10 -7.36
N PRO A 35 35.68 -42.41 -7.08
CA PRO A 35 36.97 -43.12 -7.04
C PRO A 35 37.79 -42.99 -8.33
N ASP A 36 37.11 -42.93 -9.49
CA ASP A 36 37.73 -42.78 -10.82
C ASP A 36 37.86 -41.31 -11.28
N GLY A 37 37.82 -40.34 -10.36
CA GLY A 37 38.05 -38.92 -10.64
C GLY A 37 36.88 -38.00 -10.27
N VAL A 38 36.39 -37.21 -11.23
CA VAL A 38 35.39 -36.16 -11.02
C VAL A 38 34.24 -36.31 -12.00
N GLU A 39 33.02 -36.35 -11.48
CA GLU A 39 31.78 -36.42 -12.26
C GLU A 39 31.05 -35.08 -12.22
N ILE A 40 30.75 -34.54 -13.40
CA ILE A 40 29.98 -33.31 -13.59
C ILE A 40 28.71 -33.60 -14.38
N LEU A 41 27.57 -33.16 -13.86
CA LEU A 41 26.27 -33.16 -14.55
C LEU A 41 25.97 -31.74 -15.03
N ALA A 42 25.74 -31.56 -16.33
CA ALA A 42 25.57 -30.25 -16.95
C ALA A 42 24.51 -30.25 -18.07
N MET A 43 23.98 -29.07 -18.40
CA MET A 43 23.06 -28.83 -19.50
C MET A 43 23.38 -27.53 -20.25
N ALA A 44 22.92 -27.40 -21.49
CA ALA A 44 23.06 -26.15 -22.26
C ALA A 44 22.10 -25.07 -21.73
N ASN A 45 22.50 -23.80 -21.82
CA ASN A 45 21.71 -22.67 -21.32
C ASN A 45 20.34 -22.53 -22.02
N GLU A 46 20.29 -22.80 -23.33
CA GLU A 46 19.08 -22.70 -24.16
C GLU A 46 17.95 -23.65 -23.68
N ASP A 47 18.32 -24.84 -23.20
CA ASP A 47 17.40 -25.83 -22.60
C ASP A 47 16.82 -25.36 -21.24
N MET A 48 17.41 -24.34 -20.60
CA MET A 48 16.91 -23.75 -19.34
C MET A 48 15.88 -22.65 -19.61
N THR A 49 16.06 -21.86 -20.67
CA THR A 49 15.14 -20.77 -21.06
C THR A 49 13.73 -21.25 -21.41
N THR A 50 13.57 -22.49 -21.89
CA THR A 50 12.25 -23.09 -22.17
C THR A 50 11.46 -23.50 -20.92
N LEU A 51 12.08 -23.47 -19.73
CA LEU A 51 11.46 -23.84 -18.45
C LEU A 51 11.00 -22.64 -17.60
N VAL A 52 11.35 -21.41 -17.99
CA VAL A 52 11.14 -20.20 -17.15
C VAL A 52 10.33 -19.10 -17.87
N ALA A 53 9.97 -19.28 -19.14
CA ALA A 53 9.17 -18.31 -19.89
C ALA A 53 7.65 -18.51 -19.69
N PRO A 54 6.90 -17.56 -19.11
CA PRO A 54 5.45 -17.52 -19.24
C PRO A 54 5.09 -17.10 -20.68
N THR A 55 4.35 -17.93 -21.40
CA THR A 55 3.92 -17.62 -22.77
C THR A 55 2.87 -16.51 -22.78
N GLY A 56 3.27 -15.28 -23.09
CA GLY A 56 2.35 -14.14 -23.02
C GLY A 56 2.84 -12.79 -23.56
N ALA A 57 3.34 -12.73 -24.81
CA ALA A 57 3.26 -11.53 -25.66
C ALA A 57 3.70 -11.85 -27.10
N ARG A 58 2.96 -11.36 -28.11
CA ARG A 58 3.44 -11.27 -29.50
C ARG A 58 3.77 -9.81 -29.79
N ASP A 59 4.87 -9.57 -30.49
CA ASP A 59 5.33 -8.24 -30.90
C ASP A 59 4.41 -7.65 -32.00
N PRO A 60 3.87 -6.42 -31.85
CA PRO A 60 2.97 -5.82 -32.84
C PRO A 60 3.58 -5.39 -34.18
N ASN A 61 4.91 -5.43 -34.37
CA ASN A 61 5.55 -4.65 -35.45
C ASN A 61 6.24 -5.44 -36.59
N ALA A 62 5.97 -6.73 -36.74
CA ALA A 62 6.51 -7.54 -37.85
C ALA A 62 5.66 -7.42 -39.14
N ARG A 63 6.14 -6.66 -40.14
CA ARG A 63 5.56 -6.66 -41.51
C ARG A 63 5.94 -7.94 -42.27
N PRO A 64 5.00 -8.64 -42.92
CA PRO A 64 5.32 -9.74 -43.84
C PRO A 64 5.75 -9.23 -45.23
N PRO A 65 6.58 -9.97 -45.97
CA PRO A 65 6.92 -9.66 -47.37
C PRO A 65 5.74 -9.95 -48.31
N ALA A 66 5.68 -9.23 -49.43
CA ALA A 66 4.60 -9.33 -50.40
C ALA A 66 4.72 -10.58 -51.30
N ALA A 67 3.58 -11.25 -51.53
CA ALA A 67 3.42 -12.26 -52.58
C ALA A 67 2.05 -12.12 -53.27
N SER A 68 2.10 -11.65 -54.52
CA SER A 68 1.13 -11.82 -55.63
C SER A 68 -0.31 -12.26 -55.33
N LEU A 69 -1.26 -11.36 -55.58
CA LEU A 69 -2.66 -11.69 -55.84
C LEU A 69 -2.82 -12.31 -57.23
N GLN A 70 -3.48 -13.47 -57.32
CA GLN A 70 -4.24 -13.87 -58.51
C GLN A 70 -5.69 -14.14 -58.10
N GLN A 71 -6.61 -13.47 -58.79
CA GLN A 71 -8.05 -13.67 -58.62
C GLN A 71 -8.49 -14.95 -59.32
N GLN A 72 -9.39 -15.71 -58.71
CA GLN A 72 -10.45 -16.38 -59.47
C GLN A 72 -11.71 -16.57 -58.63
N SER A 73 -12.85 -16.42 -59.30
CA SER A 73 -14.19 -16.32 -58.73
C SER A 73 -14.89 -17.67 -58.59
N GLY A 74 -15.68 -17.87 -57.52
CA GLY A 74 -16.58 -19.01 -57.41
C GLY A 74 -17.37 -19.09 -56.11
N GLN A 75 -18.65 -18.70 -56.14
CA GLN A 75 -19.71 -19.32 -55.33
C GLN A 75 -20.22 -20.58 -56.09
N PRO A 76 -20.97 -21.54 -55.49
CA PRO A 76 -21.82 -21.40 -54.30
C PRO A 76 -21.87 -22.61 -53.34
N ALA A 77 -22.90 -22.59 -52.48
CA ALA A 77 -23.59 -23.69 -51.79
C ALA A 77 -23.17 -24.02 -50.35
N ALA A 78 -24.19 -24.12 -49.50
CA ALA A 78 -24.08 -24.37 -48.06
C ALA A 78 -24.28 -25.86 -47.74
N GLN A 79 -23.58 -26.36 -46.71
CA GLN A 79 -23.92 -27.60 -46.00
C GLN A 79 -23.34 -27.57 -44.58
N GLN A 80 -24.20 -27.73 -43.57
CA GLN A 80 -23.79 -27.94 -42.16
C GLN A 80 -23.60 -29.44 -41.90
N PRO A 81 -22.50 -29.88 -41.25
CA PRO A 81 -22.41 -31.21 -40.66
C PRO A 81 -23.01 -31.24 -39.25
N LYS A 82 -23.78 -32.29 -38.98
CA LYS A 82 -24.44 -32.57 -37.69
C LYS A 82 -23.43 -33.10 -36.65
N ARG A 83 -23.63 -32.80 -35.36
CA ARG A 83 -23.04 -33.57 -34.26
C ARG A 83 -23.99 -34.71 -33.84
N PRO A 84 -23.51 -35.94 -33.56
CA PRO A 84 -24.31 -37.01 -33.00
C PRO A 84 -24.57 -36.80 -31.50
N ALA A 85 -25.57 -37.51 -30.97
CA ALA A 85 -26.08 -37.40 -29.59
C ALA A 85 -26.31 -38.79 -28.94
N LEU A 86 -26.87 -38.79 -27.72
CA LEU A 86 -27.28 -39.93 -26.87
C LEU A 86 -26.10 -40.55 -26.08
N LEU A 87 -26.21 -40.96 -24.81
CA LEU A 87 -27.34 -41.17 -23.87
C LEU A 87 -27.09 -40.36 -22.55
N SER A 88 -27.96 -40.23 -21.54
CA SER A 88 -29.15 -40.99 -21.09
C SER A 88 -30.18 -40.14 -20.29
N SER A 89 -31.36 -40.71 -20.04
CA SER A 89 -32.64 -40.11 -19.60
C SER A 89 -32.73 -39.48 -18.18
N PRO A 90 -33.80 -38.69 -17.89
CA PRO A 90 -33.98 -37.96 -16.62
C PRO A 90 -34.91 -38.66 -15.61
N VAL A 91 -34.81 -38.28 -14.33
CA VAL A 91 -35.85 -38.51 -13.31
C VAL A 91 -36.01 -37.24 -12.45
N ALA A 92 -37.26 -36.85 -12.21
CA ALA A 92 -37.63 -35.87 -11.20
C ALA A 92 -38.90 -36.34 -10.50
N GLN A 93 -38.94 -36.34 -9.16
CA GLN A 93 -40.14 -36.06 -8.34
C GLN A 93 -39.87 -36.09 -6.83
N GLN A 94 -40.18 -34.94 -6.20
CA GLN A 94 -40.77 -34.71 -4.87
C GLN A 94 -40.18 -35.31 -3.55
N PRO A 95 -40.20 -34.54 -2.44
CA PRO A 95 -39.83 -35.00 -1.11
C PRO A 95 -41.01 -35.57 -0.32
N VAL A 96 -40.75 -36.53 0.58
CA VAL A 96 -41.76 -37.11 1.49
C VAL A 96 -41.38 -36.86 2.96
N ARG A 97 -42.40 -36.67 3.81
CA ARG A 97 -42.33 -36.28 5.23
C ARG A 97 -42.33 -37.48 6.21
N ALA A 98 -42.11 -37.15 7.50
CA ALA A 98 -42.48 -37.87 8.74
C ALA A 98 -41.47 -38.92 9.30
N ALA A 99 -41.27 -39.07 10.62
CA ALA A 99 -41.61 -38.22 11.79
C ALA A 99 -40.92 -38.71 13.10
N ARG A 100 -40.64 -37.80 14.05
CA ARG A 100 -40.63 -37.95 15.54
C ARG A 100 -40.23 -36.59 16.17
N ALA A 101 -41.15 -35.88 16.86
CA ALA A 101 -41.41 -35.94 18.31
C ALA A 101 -40.23 -35.39 19.15
N GLU A 102 -40.21 -34.12 19.59
CA GLU A 102 -40.99 -33.50 20.68
C GLU A 102 -40.70 -34.04 22.09
N ASN A 103 -40.02 -33.23 22.93
CA ASN A 103 -40.59 -32.66 24.15
C ASN A 103 -39.60 -31.73 24.89
N ALA A 104 -40.07 -30.56 25.30
CA ALA A 104 -39.43 -29.68 26.27
C ALA A 104 -40.52 -28.96 27.10
N PRO A 105 -40.46 -28.93 28.44
CA PRO A 105 -41.50 -28.29 29.24
C PRO A 105 -41.17 -26.83 29.57
N LEU A 106 -42.16 -25.95 29.36
CA LEU A 106 -42.33 -24.68 30.09
C LEU A 106 -43.27 -24.91 31.29
N LEU A 107 -43.20 -24.00 32.27
CA LEU A 107 -44.16 -23.53 33.30
C LEU A 107 -43.29 -22.77 34.35
N ASP A 108 -43.64 -21.65 34.98
CA ASP A 108 -44.85 -20.81 34.93
C ASP A 108 -44.52 -19.36 35.41
N GLN A 109 -45.40 -18.37 35.20
CA GLN A 109 -45.31 -17.04 35.84
C GLN A 109 -46.09 -16.97 37.17
N PRO A 110 -45.94 -15.92 38.01
CA PRO A 110 -46.95 -14.83 37.91
C PRO A 110 -46.49 -13.40 38.26
N ALA A 111 -46.78 -12.47 37.33
CA ALA A 111 -47.59 -11.23 37.47
C ALA A 111 -47.45 -10.19 38.64
N GLN A 112 -47.60 -8.92 38.22
CA GLN A 112 -48.05 -7.69 38.94
C GLN A 112 -47.05 -6.85 39.78
N GLY A 113 -46.99 -5.53 39.51
CA GLY A 113 -46.36 -4.55 40.43
C GLY A 113 -46.11 -3.14 39.85
N ARG A 114 -46.85 -2.14 40.33
CA ARG A 114 -46.83 -0.69 40.00
C ARG A 114 -45.45 0.02 40.00
N ALA A 115 -45.33 1.09 39.21
CA ALA A 115 -44.35 2.17 39.39
C ALA A 115 -44.74 3.15 40.53
N PRO A 116 -43.76 3.90 41.09
CA PRO A 116 -43.98 5.34 41.32
C PRO A 116 -42.77 6.30 41.13
N ALA A 117 -43.09 7.50 40.64
CA ALA A 117 -42.59 8.87 40.93
C ALA A 117 -41.14 9.23 41.40
N ARG A 118 -40.52 10.11 40.58
CA ARG A 118 -39.81 11.40 40.88
C ARG A 118 -39.22 11.73 42.28
N ALA A 119 -37.93 12.14 42.28
CA ALA A 119 -37.29 13.34 42.89
C ALA A 119 -35.75 13.15 42.90
N ALA A 120 -34.83 14.13 42.93
CA ALA A 120 -34.76 15.56 42.56
C ALA A 120 -33.25 15.96 42.49
N GLU A 121 -32.86 16.97 41.69
CA GLU A 121 -31.49 17.57 41.70
C GLU A 121 -31.36 18.70 42.74
N PRO A 122 -30.14 19.04 43.19
CA PRO A 122 -29.54 20.35 42.78
C PRO A 122 -27.98 20.37 42.74
N PRO A 123 -27.30 21.50 42.45
CA PRO A 123 -27.50 22.46 41.36
C PRO A 123 -26.19 22.78 40.58
N ALA A 124 -26.28 23.67 39.58
CA ALA A 124 -25.21 23.97 38.62
C ALA A 124 -24.63 25.41 38.70
N THR A 125 -23.52 25.63 37.97
CA THR A 125 -23.05 26.92 37.40
C THR A 125 -22.34 26.61 36.07
N GLY A 126 -22.48 27.30 34.91
CA GLY A 126 -23.22 28.52 34.48
C GLY A 126 -22.32 29.36 33.54
N ASP A 127 -22.70 30.03 32.42
CA ASP A 127 -23.97 30.32 31.69
C ASP A 127 -23.65 30.36 30.16
N ALA A 128 -24.55 29.90 29.27
CA ALA A 128 -24.46 30.10 27.81
C ALA A 128 -25.85 30.25 27.16
N ARG A 129 -26.12 31.40 26.54
CA ARG A 129 -27.46 31.82 26.09
C ARG A 129 -27.67 31.62 24.59
N VAL A 130 -28.85 31.09 24.24
CA VAL A 130 -29.43 31.17 22.88
C VAL A 130 -30.86 31.66 23.01
N TRP A 131 -31.22 32.72 22.26
CA TRP A 131 -32.59 33.25 22.23
C TRP A 131 -33.33 32.83 20.96
N ARG A 132 -34.49 32.19 21.14
CA ARG A 132 -35.61 32.16 20.18
C ARG A 132 -36.88 32.52 20.95
N SER A 133 -37.68 33.46 20.45
CA SER A 133 -39.00 33.78 20.99
C SER A 133 -40.13 33.23 20.11
N ARG A 134 -41.24 32.88 20.76
CA ARG A 134 -42.31 32.00 20.27
C ARG A 134 -43.51 32.77 19.68
N ARG A 135 -44.33 32.07 18.89
CA ARG A 135 -45.75 32.44 18.67
C ARG A 135 -46.51 32.47 20.00
N VAL A 136 -47.53 33.34 20.08
CA VAL A 136 -48.60 33.29 21.09
C VAL A 136 -49.94 33.28 20.34
N GLU A 137 -50.94 32.62 20.93
CA GLU A 137 -52.21 32.28 20.27
C GLU A 137 -53.42 32.78 21.08
N GLN A 138 -54.35 33.42 20.37
CA GLN A 138 -55.81 33.54 20.59
C GLN A 138 -56.46 34.32 21.78
N ALA A 139 -57.38 35.20 21.34
CA ALA A 139 -58.80 35.35 21.76
C ALA A 139 -59.23 36.30 22.91
N ALA A 140 -59.88 37.41 22.52
CA ALA A 140 -61.16 37.90 23.09
C ALA A 140 -61.86 38.92 22.14
N ARG A 141 -63.20 39.00 22.21
CA ARG A 141 -64.12 40.03 21.65
C ARG A 141 -64.83 40.73 22.85
N PRO A 142 -65.60 41.86 22.75
CA PRO A 142 -66.35 42.37 21.58
C PRO A 142 -66.56 43.91 21.38
N ALA A 143 -67.11 44.25 20.19
CA ALA A 143 -68.17 45.25 19.88
C ALA A 143 -67.99 46.80 19.84
N SER A 144 -68.78 47.38 18.90
CA SER A 144 -69.16 48.79 18.63
C SER A 144 -68.14 49.70 17.90
N GLY A 145 -68.53 50.51 16.89
CA GLY A 145 -69.81 50.58 16.15
C GLY A 145 -69.83 51.71 15.08
N ALA A 146 -70.84 51.71 14.19
CA ALA A 146 -71.23 52.78 13.23
C ALA A 146 -70.22 53.17 12.11
N ALA A 147 -70.60 53.58 10.88
CA ALA A 147 -71.88 53.53 10.14
C ALA A 147 -71.63 53.76 8.62
N HIS A 148 -72.66 53.51 7.78
CA HIS A 148 -72.75 53.84 6.33
C HIS A 148 -71.70 53.17 5.39
N GLU A 149 -71.96 52.85 4.11
CA GLU A 149 -73.14 53.09 3.26
C GLU A 149 -73.35 51.96 2.22
N SER A 150 -74.51 51.96 1.55
CA SER A 150 -74.93 50.92 0.61
C SER A 150 -74.32 51.04 -0.80
N GLY A 151 -73.80 49.94 -1.34
CA GLY A 151 -73.45 49.80 -2.76
C GLY A 151 -73.66 48.36 -3.25
N GLN A 152 -74.73 48.12 -4.02
CA GLN A 152 -74.94 46.86 -4.73
C GLN A 152 -74.31 46.93 -6.13
N ALA A 153 -73.38 46.01 -6.42
CA ALA A 153 -73.12 45.32 -7.71
C ALA A 153 -71.64 44.96 -7.86
N ASP A 154 -71.29 43.68 -7.91
CA ASP A 154 -71.10 42.94 -9.18
C ASP A 154 -70.65 41.51 -8.85
N GLN A 155 -71.31 40.50 -9.43
CA GLN A 155 -70.90 39.10 -9.28
C GLN A 155 -70.05 38.69 -10.48
N ARG A 156 -68.72 38.67 -10.31
CA ARG A 156 -67.80 38.02 -11.24
C ARG A 156 -66.85 37.08 -10.49
N PRO A 157 -66.48 35.93 -11.08
CA PRO A 157 -65.73 34.90 -10.38
C PRO A 157 -64.32 35.39 -10.05
N ARG A 158 -63.86 35.14 -8.82
CA ARG A 158 -62.45 35.27 -8.46
C ARG A 158 -61.66 34.20 -9.21
N SER A 159 -60.90 34.60 -10.22
CA SER A 159 -59.81 33.77 -10.73
C SER A 159 -58.81 33.53 -9.61
N ALA A 160 -58.56 32.28 -9.27
CA ALA A 160 -57.49 31.93 -8.34
C ALA A 160 -56.16 32.43 -8.91
N LEU A 161 -55.39 33.14 -8.08
CA LEU A 161 -53.96 33.30 -8.34
C LEU A 161 -53.33 31.89 -8.24
N PRO A 162 -52.38 31.53 -9.12
CA PRO A 162 -51.67 30.27 -8.96
C PRO A 162 -50.93 30.26 -7.62
N GLU A 163 -51.26 29.30 -6.75
CA GLU A 163 -50.46 29.03 -5.57
C GLU A 163 -49.11 28.49 -6.04
N PHE A 164 -48.05 29.26 -5.79
CA PHE A 164 -46.68 28.88 -6.09
C PHE A 164 -46.23 27.87 -5.02
N ASP A 165 -45.96 26.61 -5.40
CA ASP A 165 -45.64 25.55 -4.43
C ASP A 165 -44.29 25.87 -3.75
N GLY A 166 -44.21 25.62 -2.44
CA GLY A 166 -42.99 25.86 -1.65
C GLY A 166 -41.81 25.01 -2.11
N LYS A 167 -42.07 23.91 -2.84
CA LYS A 167 -41.04 23.05 -3.43
C LYS A 167 -40.24 23.75 -4.53
N ASP A 168 -40.91 24.57 -5.35
CA ASP A 168 -40.22 25.33 -6.42
C ASP A 168 -39.19 26.29 -5.82
N TYR A 169 -39.49 26.88 -4.65
CA TYR A 169 -38.55 27.76 -3.95
C TYR A 169 -37.32 27.03 -3.39
N ASP A 170 -37.49 25.84 -2.80
CA ASP A 170 -36.36 25.06 -2.30
C ASP A 170 -35.50 24.50 -3.45
N GLU A 171 -36.11 24.10 -4.57
CA GLU A 171 -35.40 23.62 -5.75
C GLU A 171 -34.62 24.76 -6.43
N ILE A 172 -35.25 25.92 -6.70
CA ILE A 172 -34.58 27.13 -7.21
C ILE A 172 -33.48 27.62 -6.25
N LEU A 173 -33.70 27.59 -4.93
CA LEU A 173 -32.68 27.96 -3.95
C LEU A 173 -31.51 26.97 -3.98
N SER A 174 -31.76 25.68 -4.19
CA SER A 174 -30.69 24.68 -4.33
C SER A 174 -29.86 24.89 -5.59
N GLU A 175 -30.51 25.26 -6.70
CA GLU A 175 -29.87 25.57 -7.99
C GLU A 175 -29.02 26.85 -7.88
N VAL A 176 -29.58 27.94 -7.36
CA VAL A 176 -28.85 29.19 -7.09
C VAL A 176 -27.67 28.96 -6.13
N MET A 177 -27.83 28.13 -5.09
CA MET A 177 -26.74 27.80 -4.18
C MET A 177 -25.69 26.88 -4.81
N SER A 178 -26.05 26.07 -5.80
CA SER A 178 -25.11 25.32 -6.64
C SER A 178 -24.32 26.29 -7.53
N GLU A 179 -25.00 27.22 -8.18
CA GLU A 179 -24.41 28.22 -9.07
C GLU A 179 -23.44 29.15 -8.32
N ILE A 180 -23.78 29.58 -7.11
CA ILE A 180 -22.89 30.35 -6.22
C ILE A 180 -21.66 29.53 -5.80
N ARG A 181 -21.80 28.22 -5.56
CA ARG A 181 -20.64 27.34 -5.27
C ARG A 181 -19.76 27.16 -6.50
N SER A 182 -20.36 27.04 -7.69
CA SER A 182 -19.67 26.96 -8.98
C SER A 182 -18.87 28.23 -9.27
N MET A 183 -19.52 29.40 -9.22
CA MET A 183 -18.86 30.71 -9.36
C MET A 183 -17.77 30.93 -8.32
N ARG A 184 -17.99 30.53 -7.06
CA ARG A 184 -16.95 30.61 -6.03
C ARG A 184 -15.75 29.71 -6.36
N GLY A 185 -15.97 28.49 -6.83
CA GLY A 185 -14.88 27.60 -7.27
C GLY A 185 -14.08 28.17 -8.45
N VAL A 186 -14.75 28.79 -9.43
CA VAL A 186 -14.08 29.49 -10.54
C VAL A 186 -13.26 30.69 -10.04
N LEU A 187 -13.81 31.50 -9.15
CA LEU A 187 -13.12 32.65 -8.56
C LEU A 187 -11.93 32.24 -7.67
N GLU A 188 -12.08 31.20 -6.85
CA GLU A 188 -11.00 30.61 -6.05
C GLU A 188 -9.86 30.09 -6.96
N THR A 189 -10.22 29.47 -8.10
CA THR A 189 -9.25 28.99 -9.10
C THR A 189 -8.54 30.13 -9.83
N GLN A 190 -9.23 31.20 -10.23
CA GLN A 190 -8.58 32.35 -10.87
C GLN A 190 -7.70 33.14 -9.91
N LEU A 191 -8.15 33.34 -8.65
CA LEU A 191 -7.35 34.00 -7.62
C LEU A 191 -6.10 33.18 -7.26
N ALA A 192 -6.20 31.85 -7.28
CA ALA A 192 -5.06 30.94 -7.16
C ALA A 192 -4.01 31.18 -8.24
N GLU A 193 -4.42 31.10 -9.51
CA GLU A 193 -3.53 31.29 -10.66
C GLU A 193 -2.86 32.67 -10.64
N ILE A 194 -3.59 33.73 -10.31
CA ILE A 194 -3.06 35.11 -10.21
C ILE A 194 -2.05 35.23 -9.06
N SER A 195 -2.41 34.76 -7.86
CA SER A 195 -1.54 34.78 -6.68
C SER A 195 -0.22 34.05 -6.94
N TRP A 196 -0.30 32.92 -7.65
CA TRP A 196 0.88 32.11 -7.89
C TRP A 196 1.71 32.53 -9.08
N GLY A 197 1.10 32.92 -10.20
CA GLY A 197 1.82 33.47 -11.34
C GLY A 197 2.62 34.73 -10.96
N GLY A 198 2.12 35.52 -10.00
CA GLY A 198 2.86 36.61 -9.37
C GLY A 198 4.01 36.13 -8.48
N THR A 199 3.81 35.09 -7.68
CA THR A 199 4.81 34.53 -6.75
C THR A 199 5.93 33.78 -7.47
N GLN A 200 5.62 32.96 -8.48
CA GLN A 200 6.57 32.20 -9.29
C GLN A 200 7.51 33.13 -10.10
N LYS A 201 7.00 34.29 -10.55
CA LYS A 201 7.81 35.36 -11.16
C LYS A 201 8.69 36.12 -10.16
N ARG A 202 8.30 36.18 -8.89
CA ARG A 202 9.08 36.83 -7.81
C ARG A 202 10.14 35.90 -7.21
N GLU A 203 9.84 34.61 -7.11
CA GLU A 203 10.67 33.61 -6.44
C GLU A 203 10.88 32.37 -7.33
N PRO A 204 11.54 32.49 -8.50
CA PRO A 204 11.64 31.40 -9.48
C PRO A 204 12.34 30.15 -8.92
N LEU A 205 13.27 30.33 -7.97
CA LEU A 205 13.98 29.25 -7.29
C LEU A 205 13.03 28.33 -6.49
N LYS A 206 11.93 28.86 -5.94
CA LYS A 206 10.90 28.06 -5.25
C LYS A 206 10.15 27.17 -6.23
N GLY A 207 9.81 27.69 -7.41
CA GLY A 207 9.17 26.91 -8.48
C GLY A 207 10.05 25.74 -8.96
N ILE A 208 11.36 25.98 -9.13
CA ILE A 208 12.33 24.94 -9.51
C ILE A 208 12.41 23.84 -8.44
N VAL A 209 12.57 24.18 -7.16
CA VAL A 209 12.63 23.19 -6.07
C VAL A 209 11.34 22.38 -5.98
N LEU A 210 10.18 23.04 -6.06
CA LEU A 210 8.88 22.39 -6.00
C LEU A 210 8.69 21.38 -7.16
N LYS A 211 9.09 21.77 -8.38
CA LYS A 211 9.12 20.87 -9.54
C LYS A 211 10.04 19.66 -9.30
N GLU A 212 11.27 19.92 -8.87
CA GLU A 212 12.28 18.88 -8.63
C GLU A 212 11.86 17.87 -7.56
N MET A 213 11.21 18.33 -6.49
CA MET A 213 10.68 17.47 -5.44
C MET A 213 9.49 16.63 -5.91
N LEU A 214 8.54 17.22 -6.63
CA LEU A 214 7.40 16.47 -7.18
C LEU A 214 7.85 15.44 -8.23
N ALA A 215 8.79 15.80 -9.11
CA ALA A 215 9.38 14.89 -10.09
C ALA A 215 10.25 13.79 -9.45
N ALA A 216 10.77 14.00 -8.24
CA ALA A 216 11.40 12.96 -7.41
C ALA A 216 10.38 12.07 -6.66
N GLY A 217 9.09 12.38 -6.73
CA GLY A 217 7.99 11.60 -6.14
C GLY A 217 7.58 12.00 -4.72
N PHE A 218 8.09 13.11 -4.17
CA PHE A 218 7.68 13.61 -2.85
C PHE A 218 6.24 14.16 -2.87
N SER A 219 5.56 14.17 -1.73
CA SER A 219 4.20 14.72 -1.65
C SER A 219 4.20 16.25 -1.87
N ALA A 220 3.09 16.78 -2.40
CA ALA A 220 2.90 18.23 -2.50
C ALA A 220 3.02 18.93 -1.14
N SER A 221 2.55 18.28 -0.07
CA SER A 221 2.59 18.83 1.29
C SER A 221 4.03 18.99 1.82
N LEU A 222 4.87 17.97 1.71
CA LEU A 222 6.27 18.05 2.11
C LEU A 222 7.06 18.98 1.18
N SER A 223 6.74 18.97 -0.11
CA SER A 223 7.40 19.83 -1.11
C SER A 223 7.12 21.32 -0.89
N ARG A 224 5.86 21.68 -0.62
CA ARG A 224 5.49 23.05 -0.18
C ARG A 224 6.23 23.44 1.09
N LEU A 225 6.19 22.59 2.12
CA LEU A 225 6.81 22.90 3.42
C LEU A 225 8.31 23.17 3.31
N ILE A 226 9.07 22.35 2.56
CA ILE A 226 10.50 22.58 2.31
C ILE A 226 10.71 23.86 1.48
N THR A 227 9.84 24.12 0.49
CA THR A 227 9.92 25.30 -0.39
C THR A 227 9.61 26.62 0.32
N GLU A 228 8.66 26.62 1.28
CA GLU A 228 8.30 27.77 2.10
C GLU A 228 9.43 28.16 3.07
N ASN A 229 10.21 27.19 3.55
CA ASN A 229 11.30 27.38 4.50
C ASN A 229 12.69 27.57 3.83
N LEU A 230 12.73 27.81 2.51
CA LEU A 230 13.99 28.01 1.78
C LEU A 230 14.77 29.27 2.24
N PRO A 231 16.10 29.18 2.44
CA PRO A 231 16.89 30.31 2.93
C PRO A 231 17.03 31.44 1.90
N ALA A 232 16.59 32.64 2.30
CA ALA A 232 16.45 33.84 1.48
C ALA A 232 17.77 34.56 1.11
N ASN A 233 18.74 33.84 0.53
CA ASN A 233 19.83 34.39 -0.30
C ASN A 233 20.70 33.31 -1.00
N SER A 234 20.17 32.10 -1.17
CA SER A 234 20.96 30.94 -1.62
C SER A 234 21.11 30.89 -3.15
N LYS A 235 22.30 30.51 -3.66
CA LYS A 235 22.48 30.26 -5.10
C LYS A 235 21.84 28.92 -5.49
N SER A 236 21.48 28.74 -6.76
CA SER A 236 20.73 27.56 -7.24
C SER A 236 21.37 26.21 -6.92
N GLN A 237 22.71 26.12 -6.92
CA GLN A 237 23.42 24.89 -6.55
C GLN A 237 23.39 24.63 -5.03
N ASP A 238 23.52 25.67 -4.21
CA ASP A 238 23.47 25.60 -2.74
C ASP A 238 22.07 25.19 -2.26
N ILE A 239 21.02 25.59 -2.98
CA ILE A 239 19.61 25.26 -2.67
C ILE A 239 19.35 23.76 -2.71
N MET A 240 19.72 23.05 -3.77
CA MET A 240 19.48 21.60 -3.83
C MET A 240 20.35 20.83 -2.84
N PHE A 241 21.52 21.35 -2.47
CA PHE A 241 22.30 20.82 -1.36
C PHE A 241 21.59 21.01 -0.02
N TRP A 242 20.98 22.18 0.23
CA TRP A 242 20.17 22.45 1.43
C TRP A 242 18.93 21.54 1.49
N VAL A 243 18.18 21.39 0.39
CA VAL A 243 17.00 20.49 0.31
C VAL A 243 17.40 19.05 0.66
N LYS A 244 18.47 18.53 0.05
CA LYS A 244 19.02 17.20 0.36
C LYS A 244 19.45 17.08 1.82
N SER A 245 20.03 18.14 2.40
CA SER A 245 20.45 18.17 3.81
C SER A 245 19.25 18.16 4.78
N VAL A 246 18.17 18.89 4.47
CA VAL A 246 16.92 18.88 5.23
C VAL A 246 16.27 17.50 5.18
N LEU A 247 16.15 16.90 3.99
CA LEU A 247 15.62 15.54 3.84
C LEU A 247 16.48 14.52 4.61
N ALA A 248 17.80 14.58 4.47
CA ALA A 248 18.72 13.70 5.18
C ALA A 248 18.63 13.88 6.71
N ARG A 249 18.48 15.11 7.23
CA ARG A 249 18.32 15.36 8.67
C ARG A 249 17.03 14.73 9.23
N ASN A 250 15.96 14.78 8.47
CA ASN A 250 14.63 14.29 8.88
C ASN A 250 14.41 12.79 8.65
N LEU A 251 15.34 12.09 8.00
CA LEU A 251 15.37 10.63 7.97
C LEU A 251 15.92 10.10 9.31
N ASN A 252 15.07 9.43 10.08
CA ASN A 252 15.52 8.60 11.20
C ASN A 252 16.14 7.31 10.63
N THR A 253 17.35 6.94 11.05
CA THR A 253 17.99 5.69 10.67
C THR A 253 18.71 5.06 11.85
N LEU A 254 19.03 3.78 11.75
CA LEU A 254 19.98 3.13 12.66
C LEU A 254 21.26 3.97 12.78
N ALA A 255 21.69 4.22 14.01
CA ALA A 255 22.99 4.85 14.29
C ALA A 255 24.13 3.83 14.11
N ASN A 256 23.89 2.57 14.46
CA ASN A 256 24.89 1.50 14.40
C ASN A 256 24.24 0.14 14.11
N GLU A 257 24.54 -0.48 12.97
CA GLU A 257 24.11 -1.85 12.69
C GLU A 257 24.74 -2.86 13.67
N ASN A 258 25.97 -2.60 14.12
CA ASN A 258 26.69 -3.52 14.99
C ASN A 258 25.92 -3.74 16.29
N GLU A 259 25.39 -2.67 16.88
CA GLU A 259 24.59 -2.73 18.11
C GLU A 259 23.29 -3.52 17.93
N LEU A 260 22.58 -3.34 16.81
CA LEU A 260 21.37 -4.12 16.50
C LEU A 260 21.70 -5.62 16.38
N LEU A 261 22.77 -5.94 15.65
CA LEU A 261 23.20 -7.32 15.44
C LEU A 261 23.88 -7.92 16.67
N GLU A 262 24.49 -7.15 17.57
CA GLU A 262 25.15 -7.64 18.78
C GLU A 262 24.17 -7.85 19.93
N ASN A 263 23.18 -6.95 20.10
CA ASN A 263 22.14 -7.10 21.11
C ASN A 263 21.18 -8.26 20.79
N GLY A 264 20.93 -8.54 19.50
CA GLY A 264 20.05 -9.62 19.06
C GLY A 264 18.60 -9.47 19.52
N GLY A 265 17.95 -10.60 19.81
CA GLY A 265 16.54 -10.69 20.20
C GLY A 265 15.63 -11.21 19.07
N VAL A 266 14.33 -10.98 19.23
CA VAL A 266 13.29 -11.50 18.32
C VAL A 266 12.82 -10.39 17.39
N PHE A 267 12.91 -10.61 16.08
CA PHE A 267 12.47 -9.65 15.06
C PHE A 267 11.45 -10.29 14.12
N ALA A 268 10.37 -9.57 13.82
CA ALA A 268 9.37 -10.01 12.83
C ALA A 268 9.37 -9.07 11.62
N LEU A 269 9.56 -9.63 10.43
CA LEU A 269 9.43 -8.89 9.18
C LEU A 269 7.94 -8.82 8.83
N VAL A 270 7.35 -7.62 8.80
CA VAL A 270 5.91 -7.41 8.57
C VAL A 270 5.65 -6.54 7.34
N GLY A 271 4.42 -6.53 6.83
CA GLY A 271 4.01 -5.75 5.66
C GLY A 271 3.32 -6.57 4.56
N PRO A 272 2.90 -5.93 3.46
CA PRO A 272 1.98 -6.52 2.48
C PRO A 272 2.54 -7.71 1.66
N THR A 273 1.67 -8.36 0.89
CA THR A 273 2.08 -9.37 -0.11
C THR A 273 3.07 -8.78 -1.12
N GLY A 274 4.02 -9.58 -1.60
CA GLY A 274 4.98 -9.17 -2.64
C GLY A 274 6.03 -8.12 -2.22
N VAL A 275 5.97 -7.56 -1.01
CA VAL A 275 6.92 -6.52 -0.53
C VAL A 275 8.35 -7.03 -0.30
N GLY A 276 8.59 -8.34 -0.36
CA GLY A 276 9.93 -8.91 -0.20
C GLY A 276 10.34 -9.28 1.23
N LYS A 277 9.38 -9.56 2.13
CA LYS A 277 9.64 -10.04 3.50
C LYS A 277 10.60 -11.24 3.51
N THR A 278 10.21 -12.36 2.91
CA THR A 278 10.99 -13.61 2.89
C THR A 278 12.42 -13.44 2.39
N THR A 279 12.61 -12.69 1.30
CA THR A 279 13.94 -12.36 0.78
C THR A 279 14.73 -11.47 1.75
N THR A 280 14.09 -10.50 2.40
CA THR A 280 14.71 -9.63 3.41
C THR A 280 15.08 -10.41 4.67
N THR A 281 14.21 -11.32 5.13
CA THR A 281 14.48 -12.27 6.21
C THR A 281 15.70 -13.12 5.90
N ALA A 282 15.84 -13.64 4.67
CA ALA A 282 17.01 -14.39 4.23
C ALA A 282 18.30 -13.53 4.20
N LYS A 283 18.23 -12.27 3.75
CA LYS A 283 19.39 -11.34 3.76
C LYS A 283 19.85 -11.01 5.19
N LEU A 284 18.91 -10.75 6.11
CA LEU A 284 19.20 -10.55 7.53
C LEU A 284 19.75 -11.82 8.17
N ALA A 285 19.17 -12.98 7.86
CA ALA A 285 19.64 -14.28 8.34
C ALA A 285 21.10 -14.53 7.96
N ALA A 286 21.43 -14.32 6.68
CA ALA A 286 22.80 -14.45 6.19
C ALA A 286 23.77 -13.48 6.90
N ARG A 287 23.39 -12.21 7.14
CA ARG A 287 24.18 -11.26 7.95
C ARG A 287 24.41 -11.75 9.39
N CYS A 288 23.37 -12.23 10.06
CA CYS A 288 23.48 -12.79 11.41
C CYS A 288 24.39 -14.03 11.46
N VAL A 289 24.27 -14.94 10.48
CA VAL A 289 25.10 -16.16 10.37
C VAL A 289 26.56 -15.81 10.11
N MET A 290 26.84 -14.83 9.25
CA MET A 290 28.21 -14.36 8.99
C MET A 290 28.87 -13.72 10.22
N ARG A 291 28.08 -13.13 11.13
CA ARG A 291 28.59 -12.46 12.34
C ARG A 291 28.74 -13.40 13.54
N HIS A 292 27.74 -14.24 13.79
CA HIS A 292 27.61 -15.03 15.03
C HIS A 292 27.57 -16.54 14.83
N GLY A 293 27.59 -17.01 13.58
CA GLY A 293 27.45 -18.42 13.22
C GLY A 293 26.00 -18.92 13.23
N SER A 294 25.73 -19.97 12.47
CA SER A 294 24.39 -20.56 12.31
C SER A 294 23.77 -21.08 13.61
N GLY A 295 24.60 -21.58 14.53
CA GLY A 295 24.15 -22.04 15.84
C GLY A 295 23.45 -20.97 16.69
N LYS A 296 23.76 -19.68 16.47
CA LYS A 296 23.20 -18.54 17.22
C LYS A 296 21.90 -17.98 16.66
N LEU A 297 21.55 -18.30 15.41
CA LEU A 297 20.31 -17.90 14.75
C LEU A 297 19.24 -19.00 14.85
N ALA A 298 17.98 -18.59 14.84
CA ALA A 298 16.85 -19.42 14.41
C ALA A 298 15.91 -18.65 13.48
N LEU A 299 15.21 -19.39 12.63
CA LEU A 299 14.23 -18.84 11.69
C LEU A 299 12.85 -19.43 12.02
N ILE A 300 11.85 -18.57 12.12
CA ILE A 300 10.44 -18.95 12.22
C ILE A 300 9.73 -18.42 10.98
N THR A 301 8.71 -19.11 10.51
CA THR A 301 7.79 -18.57 9.51
C THR A 301 6.34 -18.83 9.89
N THR A 302 5.49 -17.81 9.67
CA THR A 302 4.04 -17.90 9.81
C THR A 302 3.32 -17.99 8.46
N ASP A 303 4.05 -17.95 7.33
CA ASP A 303 3.48 -18.16 5.98
C ASP A 303 3.29 -19.66 5.69
N GLY A 304 2.57 -20.36 6.57
CA GLY A 304 2.25 -21.80 6.43
C GLY A 304 1.26 -22.12 5.31
N TYR A 305 0.60 -21.10 4.74
CA TYR A 305 -0.39 -21.25 3.67
C TYR A 305 0.22 -21.15 2.27
N ARG A 306 1.25 -20.30 2.06
CA ARG A 306 1.84 -20.09 0.73
C ARG A 306 3.08 -20.97 0.58
N ILE A 307 2.89 -22.13 -0.05
CA ILE A 307 3.93 -23.15 -0.35
C ILE A 307 5.26 -22.49 -0.75
N GLY A 308 5.25 -21.59 -1.74
CA GLY A 308 6.46 -20.94 -2.24
C GLY A 308 7.22 -20.07 -1.23
N GLY A 309 6.54 -19.41 -0.29
CA GLY A 309 7.19 -18.59 0.75
C GLY A 309 7.91 -19.47 1.77
N TYR A 310 7.19 -20.46 2.31
CA TYR A 310 7.75 -21.46 3.22
C TYR A 310 8.94 -22.21 2.60
N GLU A 311 8.81 -22.69 1.37
CA GLU A 311 9.88 -23.44 0.71
C GLU A 311 11.09 -22.57 0.40
N GLN A 312 10.89 -21.31 -0.01
CA GLN A 312 11.98 -20.37 -0.25
C GLN A 312 12.78 -20.11 1.03
N LEU A 313 12.14 -19.83 2.17
CA LEU A 313 12.84 -19.64 3.43
C LEU A 313 13.56 -20.92 3.89
N ARG A 314 12.93 -22.10 3.73
CA ARG A 314 13.52 -23.41 4.05
C ARG A 314 14.77 -23.69 3.22
N ILE A 315 14.80 -23.31 1.94
CA ILE A 315 15.98 -23.42 1.08
C ILE A 315 17.11 -22.52 1.60
N TYR A 316 16.83 -21.25 1.92
CA TYR A 316 17.83 -20.36 2.51
C TYR A 316 18.34 -20.87 3.87
N GLY A 317 17.46 -21.36 4.74
CA GLY A 317 17.84 -21.98 6.01
C GLY A 317 18.80 -23.16 5.81
N LYS A 318 18.50 -24.05 4.84
CA LYS A 318 19.38 -25.17 4.48
C LYS A 318 20.76 -24.72 3.98
N ILE A 319 20.81 -23.66 3.16
CA ILE A 319 22.07 -23.08 2.65
C ILE A 319 22.90 -22.47 3.79
N LEU A 320 22.23 -21.81 4.74
CA LEU A 320 22.85 -21.14 5.89
C LEU A 320 23.14 -22.08 7.08
N GLY A 321 22.71 -23.35 7.02
CA GLY A 321 22.82 -24.30 8.13
C GLY A 321 21.94 -23.95 9.34
N VAL A 322 20.79 -23.30 9.11
CA VAL A 322 19.85 -22.84 10.15
C VAL A 322 18.49 -23.51 9.96
N MET A 323 17.95 -24.07 11.05
CA MET A 323 16.62 -24.68 11.07
C MET A 323 15.52 -23.61 10.92
N VAL A 324 14.50 -23.93 10.12
CA VAL A 324 13.29 -23.12 9.92
C VAL A 324 12.11 -23.81 10.58
N HIS A 325 11.49 -23.13 11.54
CA HIS A 325 10.33 -23.59 12.28
C HIS A 325 9.06 -23.03 11.63
N SER A 326 8.07 -23.89 11.34
CA SER A 326 6.77 -23.47 10.84
C SER A 326 5.80 -23.32 12.01
N VAL A 327 5.07 -22.21 12.05
CA VAL A 327 4.17 -21.82 13.14
C VAL A 327 2.83 -21.39 12.53
N LYS A 328 1.70 -21.81 13.11
CA LYS A 328 0.37 -21.46 12.57
C LYS A 328 -0.37 -20.40 13.37
N ASP A 329 -0.23 -20.42 14.69
CA ASP A 329 -0.97 -19.55 15.60
C ASP A 329 -0.11 -19.05 16.77
N GLU A 330 -0.70 -18.22 17.63
CA GLU A 330 -0.04 -17.62 18.79
C GLU A 330 0.51 -18.67 19.79
N THR A 331 -0.16 -19.82 19.92
CA THR A 331 0.26 -20.89 20.84
C THR A 331 1.48 -21.62 20.28
N ASP A 332 1.44 -21.99 18.99
CA ASP A 332 2.60 -22.52 18.25
C ASP A 332 3.79 -21.54 18.34
N LEU A 333 3.54 -20.24 18.16
CA LEU A 333 4.59 -19.20 18.20
C LEU A 333 5.25 -19.12 19.58
N ARG A 334 4.43 -19.12 20.63
CA ARG A 334 4.89 -19.05 22.02
C ARG A 334 5.73 -20.27 22.39
N ILE A 335 5.31 -21.48 21.98
CA ILE A 335 6.07 -22.72 22.18
C ILE A 335 7.41 -22.67 21.43
N ALA A 336 7.40 -22.29 20.15
CA ALA A 336 8.62 -22.19 19.35
C ALA A 336 9.61 -21.16 19.94
N LEU A 337 9.12 -20.02 20.45
CA LEU A 337 9.98 -19.01 21.07
C LEU A 337 10.52 -19.46 22.43
N GLU A 338 9.77 -20.25 23.20
CA GLU A 338 10.24 -20.88 24.45
C GLU A 338 11.41 -21.84 24.18
N GLU A 339 11.26 -22.74 23.20
CA GLU A 339 12.32 -23.66 22.76
C GLU A 339 13.57 -22.93 22.25
N LEU A 340 13.38 -21.76 21.65
CA LEU A 340 14.43 -20.96 21.02
C LEU A 340 15.05 -19.90 21.94
N LYS A 341 14.69 -19.83 23.23
CA LYS A 341 15.28 -18.86 24.21
C LYS A 341 16.80 -18.90 24.32
N GLY A 342 17.44 -20.03 24.01
CA GLY A 342 18.91 -20.16 23.99
C GLY A 342 19.58 -19.54 22.74
N LYS A 343 18.80 -19.08 21.75
CA LYS A 343 19.29 -18.41 20.54
C LYS A 343 19.54 -16.95 20.82
N HIS A 344 20.56 -16.40 20.15
CA HIS A 344 20.92 -14.99 20.27
C HIS A 344 19.98 -14.11 19.42
N THR A 345 19.61 -14.58 18.24
CA THR A 345 18.65 -13.90 17.35
C THR A 345 17.62 -14.90 16.84
N VAL A 346 16.35 -14.47 16.79
CA VAL A 346 15.26 -15.19 16.12
C VAL A 346 14.65 -14.23 15.09
N LEU A 347 14.57 -14.67 13.83
CA LEU A 347 13.89 -13.91 12.78
C LEU A 347 12.59 -14.62 12.38
N ILE A 348 11.48 -13.88 12.38
CA ILE A 348 10.15 -14.36 12.03
C ILE A 348 9.77 -13.78 10.66
N ASP A 349 9.62 -14.66 9.66
CA ASP A 349 9.06 -14.31 8.37
C ASP A 349 7.54 -14.46 8.39
N THR A 350 6.80 -13.37 8.32
CA THR A 350 5.33 -13.45 8.43
C THR A 350 4.67 -13.72 7.09
N ALA A 351 3.47 -14.29 7.13
CA ALA A 351 2.54 -14.26 6.01
C ALA A 351 2.41 -12.84 5.42
N GLY A 352 2.18 -12.78 4.10
CA GLY A 352 1.83 -11.53 3.43
C GLY A 352 0.34 -11.30 3.47
N VAL A 353 -0.07 -10.20 4.10
CA VAL A 353 -1.48 -9.81 4.25
C VAL A 353 -1.70 -8.42 3.63
N GLY A 354 -2.76 -8.25 2.83
CA GLY A 354 -3.09 -6.95 2.24
C GLY A 354 -3.44 -5.92 3.32
N GLN A 355 -3.02 -4.65 3.16
CA GLN A 355 -3.14 -3.63 4.21
C GLN A 355 -4.60 -3.21 4.56
N ARG A 356 -5.59 -3.75 3.87
CA ARG A 356 -7.03 -3.55 4.11
C ARG A 356 -7.74 -4.81 4.61
N ASP A 357 -6.99 -5.88 4.81
CA ASP A 357 -7.50 -7.18 5.25
C ASP A 357 -7.55 -7.23 6.79
N GLN A 358 -8.54 -7.94 7.34
CA GLN A 358 -8.69 -8.10 8.79
C GLN A 358 -7.56 -8.97 9.37
N MET A 359 -6.97 -9.86 8.57
CA MET A 359 -5.85 -10.70 8.98
C MET A 359 -4.60 -9.90 9.40
N VAL A 360 -4.51 -8.59 9.10
CA VAL A 360 -3.41 -7.73 9.61
C VAL A 360 -3.51 -7.59 11.13
N ALA A 361 -4.72 -7.42 11.67
CA ALA A 361 -4.96 -7.31 13.11
C ALA A 361 -4.77 -8.67 13.82
N GLU A 362 -5.14 -9.77 13.17
CA GLU A 362 -4.89 -11.13 13.67
C GLU A 362 -3.39 -11.43 13.75
N GLN A 363 -2.64 -11.07 12.71
CA GLN A 363 -1.18 -11.18 12.69
C GLN A 363 -0.54 -10.33 13.78
N ASP A 364 -1.02 -9.11 14.01
CA ASP A 364 -0.51 -8.23 15.06
C ASP A 364 -0.78 -8.78 16.47
N ALA A 365 -2.01 -9.27 16.71
CA ALA A 365 -2.39 -9.92 17.95
C ALA A 365 -1.53 -11.18 18.23
N MET A 366 -1.31 -12.02 17.22
CA MET A 366 -0.44 -13.20 17.30
C MET A 366 1.00 -12.84 17.72
N LEU A 367 1.57 -11.75 17.18
CA LEU A 367 2.91 -11.30 17.54
C LEU A 367 2.94 -10.68 18.94
N ALA A 368 1.91 -9.93 19.34
CA ALA A 368 1.81 -9.32 20.66
C ALA A 368 1.56 -10.35 21.78
N GLY A 369 0.77 -11.40 21.52
CA GLY A 369 0.46 -12.49 22.45
C GLY A 369 1.56 -13.55 22.62
N ALA A 370 2.65 -13.44 21.85
CA ALA A 370 3.77 -14.37 21.87
C ALA A 370 4.56 -14.42 23.21
N GLY A 371 4.29 -13.50 24.15
CA GLY A 371 4.89 -13.51 25.49
C GLY A 371 6.35 -13.04 25.58
N VAL A 372 6.91 -12.51 24.48
CA VAL A 372 8.26 -11.93 24.40
C VAL A 372 8.21 -10.60 23.63
N ASP A 373 9.21 -9.73 23.83
CA ASP A 373 9.35 -8.49 23.07
C ASP A 373 9.75 -8.78 21.61
N ILE A 374 8.77 -8.71 20.69
CA ILE A 374 8.98 -8.90 19.25
C ILE A 374 9.11 -7.53 18.58
N LYS A 375 10.32 -7.24 18.08
CA LYS A 375 10.63 -6.03 17.34
C LYS A 375 10.16 -6.16 15.90
N ARG A 376 9.03 -5.53 15.55
CA ARG A 376 8.47 -5.58 14.20
C ARG A 376 9.22 -4.62 13.27
N LEU A 377 9.59 -5.10 12.09
CA LEU A 377 10.28 -4.34 11.04
C LEU A 377 9.38 -4.31 9.80
N LEU A 378 8.79 -3.14 9.52
CA LEU A 378 7.88 -2.96 8.40
C LEU A 378 8.63 -2.86 7.07
N CYS A 379 8.43 -3.84 6.18
CA CYS A 379 8.91 -3.77 4.81
C CYS A 379 8.04 -2.82 3.98
N LEU A 380 8.65 -1.85 3.29
CA LEU A 380 8.01 -0.85 2.44
C LEU A 380 8.52 -0.97 1.00
N ASN A 381 7.62 -1.20 0.04
CA ASN A 381 7.99 -1.31 -1.37
C ASN A 381 8.30 0.07 -1.96
N ALA A 382 9.52 0.30 -2.44
CA ALA A 382 9.90 1.56 -3.10
C ALA A 382 9.09 1.86 -4.37
N THR A 383 8.53 0.84 -5.06
CA THR A 383 7.74 1.03 -6.28
C THR A 383 6.26 1.40 -6.02
N ALA A 384 5.80 1.39 -4.76
CA ALA A 384 4.41 1.65 -4.42
C ALA A 384 4.09 3.15 -4.38
N THR A 385 2.83 3.53 -4.69
CA THR A 385 2.42 4.94 -4.61
C THR A 385 2.45 5.47 -3.17
N GLY A 386 2.64 6.78 -2.98
CA GLY A 386 2.61 7.40 -1.66
C GLY A 386 1.30 7.15 -0.89
N GLY A 387 0.17 7.06 -1.59
CA GLY A 387 -1.12 6.68 -0.98
C GLY A 387 -1.14 5.24 -0.47
N THR A 388 -0.68 4.28 -1.28
CA THR A 388 -0.55 2.87 -0.88
C THR A 388 0.40 2.72 0.32
N LEU A 389 1.55 3.39 0.28
CA LEU A 389 2.53 3.38 1.38
C LEU A 389 1.95 3.99 2.65
N ASN A 390 1.16 5.06 2.55
CA ASN A 390 0.49 5.66 3.69
C ASN A 390 -0.54 4.71 4.31
N GLU A 391 -1.35 4.00 3.52
CA GLU A 391 -2.25 2.95 4.04
C GLU A 391 -1.47 1.83 4.74
N VAL A 392 -0.38 1.35 4.13
CA VAL A 392 0.48 0.29 4.70
C VAL A 392 1.05 0.70 6.05
N VAL A 393 1.55 1.94 6.19
CA VAL A 393 2.03 2.40 7.49
C VAL A 393 0.90 2.43 8.52
N HIS A 394 -0.25 3.04 8.21
CA HIS A 394 -1.38 3.08 9.15
C HIS A 394 -1.85 1.68 9.60
N ALA A 395 -1.90 0.70 8.69
CA ALA A 395 -2.33 -0.67 9.00
C ALA A 395 -1.35 -1.43 9.91
N TYR A 396 -0.05 -1.12 9.86
CA TYR A 396 1.00 -1.84 10.61
C TYR A 396 1.60 -1.04 11.78
N SER A 397 1.20 0.23 11.99
CA SER A 397 1.66 1.18 13.04
C SER A 397 1.18 0.88 14.48
N SER A 398 0.78 -0.34 14.78
CA SER A 398 0.50 -0.86 16.12
C SER A 398 1.74 -0.90 17.04
N SER A 399 1.62 -1.42 18.26
CA SER A 399 2.72 -1.52 19.23
C SER A 399 3.89 -2.40 18.72
N GLY A 400 5.10 -2.15 19.21
CA GLY A 400 6.29 -2.94 18.85
C GLY A 400 6.89 -2.69 17.45
N LEU A 401 6.45 -1.66 16.71
CA LEU A 401 7.11 -1.26 15.45
C LEU A 401 8.48 -0.61 15.75
N ALA A 402 9.56 -1.39 15.58
CA ALA A 402 10.93 -0.97 15.89
C ALA A 402 11.61 -0.20 14.74
N GLY A 403 11.09 -0.32 13.52
CA GLY A 403 11.59 0.37 12.34
C GLY A 403 11.01 -0.14 11.04
N CYS A 404 11.58 0.31 9.92
CA CYS A 404 11.20 -0.11 8.58
C CYS A 404 12.41 -0.46 7.70
N ILE A 405 12.14 -1.17 6.61
CA ILE A 405 13.10 -1.54 5.58
C ILE A 405 12.49 -1.17 4.22
N ILE A 406 13.20 -0.38 3.41
CA ILE A 406 12.76 -0.08 2.04
C ILE A 406 13.26 -1.20 1.12
N THR A 407 12.36 -1.85 0.40
CA THR A 407 12.67 -2.94 -0.53
C THR A 407 12.46 -2.51 -1.98
N LYS A 408 13.02 -3.28 -2.93
CA LYS A 408 12.87 -3.07 -4.39
C LYS A 408 13.37 -1.70 -4.87
N LEU A 409 14.41 -1.15 -4.23
CA LEU A 409 14.98 0.15 -4.57
C LEU A 409 15.62 0.18 -5.99
N ASP A 410 15.91 -1.00 -6.53
CA ASP A 410 16.37 -1.29 -7.89
C ASP A 410 15.24 -1.27 -8.94
N GLU A 411 14.00 -1.62 -8.56
CA GLU A 411 12.83 -1.60 -9.44
C GLU A 411 12.16 -0.21 -9.49
N ALA A 412 12.47 0.68 -8.54
CA ALA A 412 11.78 1.96 -8.36
C ALA A 412 12.27 3.05 -9.33
N ALA A 413 11.38 3.61 -10.14
CA ALA A 413 11.68 4.75 -11.02
C ALA A 413 11.96 6.06 -10.25
N THR A 414 11.28 6.24 -9.12
CA THR A 414 11.49 7.32 -8.15
C THR A 414 11.41 6.75 -6.74
N ILE A 415 12.10 7.38 -5.78
CA ILE A 415 12.12 6.94 -4.36
C ILE A 415 11.63 8.01 -3.38
N GLY A 416 11.29 9.22 -3.84
CA GLY A 416 10.79 10.29 -2.97
C GLY A 416 9.45 9.95 -2.33
N ASN A 417 8.61 9.15 -2.99
CA ASN A 417 7.37 8.58 -2.48
C ASN A 417 7.53 7.82 -1.15
N VAL A 418 8.55 6.96 -1.04
CA VAL A 418 8.79 6.15 0.15
C VAL A 418 9.60 6.93 1.21
N LEU A 419 10.51 7.81 0.79
CA LEU A 419 11.21 8.71 1.71
C LEU A 419 10.24 9.73 2.35
N ASP A 420 9.29 10.27 1.60
CA ASP A 420 8.21 11.15 2.08
C ASP A 420 7.40 10.50 3.21
N VAL A 421 6.95 9.26 2.99
CA VAL A 421 6.19 8.49 3.98
C VAL A 421 7.05 8.18 5.22
N VAL A 422 8.30 7.76 5.04
CA VAL A 422 9.23 7.51 6.16
C VAL A 422 9.47 8.79 6.99
N ILE A 423 9.66 9.94 6.34
CA ILE A 423 9.87 11.24 7.00
C ILE A 423 8.62 11.69 7.75
N ARG A 424 7.43 11.65 7.13
CA ARG A 424 6.18 12.12 7.77
C ARG A 424 5.74 11.20 8.91
N HIS A 425 5.92 9.89 8.79
CA HIS A 425 5.61 8.93 9.84
C HIS A 425 6.76 8.71 10.85
N LYS A 426 7.86 9.48 10.74
CA LYS A 426 9.03 9.42 11.64
C LYS A 426 9.66 8.04 11.79
N LEU A 427 9.44 7.14 10.83
CA LEU A 427 9.85 5.75 10.91
C LEU A 427 11.38 5.64 10.98
N ASN A 428 11.87 4.80 11.89
CA ASN A 428 13.29 4.49 11.96
C ASN A 428 13.67 3.55 10.80
N LEU A 429 14.33 4.09 9.78
CA LEU A 429 14.73 3.33 8.59
C LEU A 429 16.03 2.56 8.85
N HIS A 430 15.91 1.23 8.94
CA HIS A 430 17.04 0.36 9.29
C HIS A 430 17.88 0.03 8.06
N TYR A 431 17.23 -0.52 7.04
CA TYR A 431 17.90 -1.03 5.83
C TYR A 431 17.20 -0.58 4.56
N VAL A 432 17.95 -0.66 3.46
CA VAL A 432 17.43 -0.60 2.09
C VAL A 432 17.90 -1.82 1.30
N ALA A 433 17.03 -2.38 0.47
CA ALA A 433 17.32 -3.52 -0.40
C ALA A 433 17.10 -3.14 -1.87
N ASN A 434 18.09 -3.47 -2.70
CA ASN A 434 18.31 -2.94 -4.04
C ASN A 434 18.77 -4.03 -5.04
N GLY A 435 18.18 -5.21 -4.93
CA GLY A 435 18.50 -6.36 -5.78
C GLY A 435 18.10 -7.69 -5.14
N GLN A 436 18.49 -8.80 -5.78
CA GLN A 436 18.07 -10.16 -5.43
C GLN A 436 19.14 -10.98 -4.68
N ARG A 437 20.40 -10.52 -4.63
CA ARG A 437 21.51 -11.25 -4.01
C ARG A 437 21.41 -11.28 -2.48
N VAL A 438 21.89 -12.37 -1.89
CA VAL A 438 21.78 -12.67 -0.46
C VAL A 438 23.17 -13.01 0.08
N PRO A 439 23.75 -12.19 0.99
CA PRO A 439 23.19 -11.00 1.67
C PRO A 439 23.45 -9.65 0.97
N GLU A 440 24.13 -9.62 -0.17
CA GLU A 440 24.86 -8.43 -0.63
C GLU A 440 23.96 -7.23 -0.97
N ASP A 441 22.75 -7.48 -1.51
CA ASP A 441 21.80 -6.44 -1.90
C ASP A 441 20.87 -6.03 -0.74
N LEU A 442 21.40 -6.03 0.48
CA LEU A 442 20.85 -5.35 1.66
C LEU A 442 21.92 -4.40 2.17
N HIS A 443 21.55 -3.14 2.46
CA HIS A 443 22.47 -2.12 2.93
C HIS A 443 21.86 -1.36 4.12
N VAL A 444 22.69 -0.92 5.07
CA VAL A 444 22.27 0.01 6.12
C VAL A 444 21.84 1.33 5.47
N ALA A 445 20.74 1.91 5.96
CA ALA A 445 20.20 3.12 5.37
C ALA A 445 21.13 4.34 5.58
N ASN A 446 21.71 4.84 4.49
CA ASN A 446 22.54 6.04 4.51
C ASN A 446 21.71 7.27 4.11
N LYS A 447 21.48 8.18 5.07
CA LYS A 447 20.63 9.37 4.93
C LYS A 447 21.03 10.27 3.75
N LEU A 448 22.32 10.58 3.62
CA LEU A 448 22.85 11.45 2.58
C LEU A 448 22.75 10.78 1.20
N TYR A 449 23.08 9.50 1.11
CA TYR A 449 22.96 8.72 -0.13
C TYR A 449 21.51 8.65 -0.62
N LEU A 450 20.54 8.39 0.28
CA LEU A 450 19.13 8.30 -0.09
C LEU A 450 18.56 9.65 -0.52
N ALA A 451 18.86 10.72 0.22
CA ALA A 451 18.46 12.08 -0.16
C ALA A 451 19.08 12.51 -1.49
N ASP A 452 20.33 12.16 -1.79
CA ASP A 452 20.98 12.46 -3.07
C ASP A 452 20.44 11.60 -4.22
N ARG A 453 20.23 10.29 -3.99
CA ARG A 453 19.68 9.33 -4.97
C ARG A 453 18.29 9.74 -5.44
N ALA A 454 17.45 10.28 -4.56
CA ALA A 454 16.10 10.73 -4.88
C ALA A 454 16.03 11.75 -6.04
N PHE A 455 17.09 12.54 -6.24
CA PHE A 455 17.17 13.54 -7.33
C PHE A 455 18.14 13.13 -8.46
N LYS A 456 18.69 11.91 -8.44
CA LYS A 456 19.70 11.44 -9.42
C LYS A 456 19.20 10.41 -10.43
N GLN A 457 18.02 9.83 -10.24
CA GLN A 457 17.46 8.89 -11.21
C GLN A 457 17.17 9.63 -12.53
N LYS A 458 17.76 9.16 -13.63
CA LYS A 458 17.59 9.77 -14.95
C LYS A 458 16.11 9.69 -15.35
N ARG A 459 15.50 10.86 -15.53
CA ARG A 459 14.10 11.00 -15.86
C ARG A 459 13.86 10.77 -17.35
N GLU A 460 13.70 9.51 -17.74
CA GLU A 460 12.96 9.14 -18.96
C GLU A 460 11.44 9.09 -18.65
N THR A 461 11.01 9.95 -17.73
CA THR A 461 9.65 10.03 -17.17
C THR A 461 8.95 11.32 -17.60
N ALA A 462 9.27 11.87 -18.77
CA ALA A 462 8.71 13.13 -19.27
C ALA A 462 7.16 13.22 -19.22
N PRO A 463 6.38 12.14 -19.46
CA PRO A 463 4.92 12.16 -19.29
C PRO A 463 4.43 12.28 -17.83
N PHE A 464 5.32 12.13 -16.85
CA PHE A 464 5.04 12.20 -15.40
C PHE A 464 5.74 13.40 -14.73
N GLU A 465 6.44 14.23 -15.50
CA GLU A 465 7.01 15.49 -15.01
C GLU A 465 6.02 16.65 -15.19
N PHE A 466 5.85 17.46 -14.15
CA PHE A 466 5.09 18.70 -14.24
C PHE A 466 5.85 19.77 -15.04
N GLN A 467 5.18 20.36 -16.02
CA GLN A 467 5.69 21.54 -16.74
C GLN A 467 5.56 22.79 -15.87
N GLU A 468 6.40 23.81 -16.10
CA GLU A 468 6.43 25.00 -15.23
C GLU A 468 5.10 25.77 -15.18
N GLY A 469 4.32 25.72 -16.27
CA GLY A 469 2.97 26.30 -16.36
C GLY A 469 1.86 25.44 -15.77
N GLU A 470 2.11 24.18 -15.43
CA GLU A 470 1.12 23.27 -14.82
C GLU A 470 1.14 23.33 -13.29
N LEU A 471 2.30 23.64 -12.69
CA LEU A 471 2.49 23.74 -11.25
C LEU A 471 1.43 24.63 -10.55
N PRO A 472 1.03 25.81 -11.10
CA PRO A 472 0.01 26.64 -10.47
C PRO A 472 -1.37 25.97 -10.36
N GLY A 473 -1.77 25.21 -11.38
CA GLY A 473 -3.06 24.50 -11.40
C GLY A 473 -3.05 23.22 -10.57
N VAL A 474 -1.98 22.43 -10.66
CA VAL A 474 -1.83 21.15 -9.94
C VAL A 474 -1.79 21.34 -8.42
N ILE A 475 -1.13 22.40 -7.97
CA ILE A 475 -0.73 22.54 -6.56
C ILE A 475 -1.59 23.64 -5.89
N GLY A 476 -2.69 24.11 -6.50
CA GLY A 476 -3.44 25.32 -6.10
C GLY A 476 -3.83 25.39 -4.61
N PRO A 477 -4.32 26.54 -4.10
CA PRO A 477 -4.61 26.82 -2.68
C PRO A 477 -5.83 26.07 -2.14
N THR A 478 -5.91 24.78 -2.43
CA THR A 478 -6.40 23.74 -1.53
C THR A 478 -5.95 24.06 -0.11
N ALA A 479 -6.93 24.48 0.70
CA ALA A 479 -6.76 25.06 2.02
C ALA A 479 -5.73 24.31 2.86
N MET A 480 -4.91 25.07 3.60
CA MET A 480 -3.83 24.61 4.48
C MET A 480 -4.11 23.24 5.12
N SER A 481 -3.71 22.15 4.48
CA SER A 481 -3.75 20.81 5.06
C SER A 481 -2.55 20.61 6.00
N MET A 482 -2.34 21.60 6.88
CA MET A 482 -1.36 21.63 7.97
C MET A 482 -1.78 20.74 9.16
N ASN A 483 -2.73 19.82 8.93
CA ASN A 483 -3.21 18.85 9.93
C ASN A 483 -2.57 17.46 9.78
N ASP A 484 -1.68 17.24 8.80
CA ASP A 484 -0.70 16.17 8.92
C ASP A 484 0.29 16.55 10.03
N LYS A 485 0.11 15.94 11.21
CA LYS A 485 0.95 16.18 12.40
C LYS A 485 2.43 15.91 12.11
N GLY A 486 2.73 14.93 11.26
CA GLY A 486 4.10 14.53 10.91
C GLY A 486 4.91 15.62 10.21
N LEU A 487 4.23 16.55 9.52
CA LEU A 487 4.87 17.71 8.87
C LEU A 487 5.29 18.79 9.88
N ARG A 488 4.66 18.89 11.05
CA ARG A 488 4.99 19.92 12.05
C ARG A 488 6.33 19.69 12.75
N GLU A 489 6.84 18.46 12.67
CA GLU A 489 8.08 18.03 13.30
C GLU A 489 9.25 17.97 12.29
N VAL A 490 9.12 18.57 11.10
CA VAL A 490 10.20 18.64 10.11
C VAL A 490 11.18 19.75 10.53
N SER A 491 12.46 19.40 10.72
CA SER A 491 13.53 20.33 11.13
C SER A 491 14.31 20.89 9.93
N PHE A 492 14.51 22.21 9.89
CA PHE A 492 15.14 22.92 8.76
C PHE A 492 16.57 23.42 9.05
N GLY A 493 16.88 23.75 10.30
CA GLY A 493 18.15 24.28 10.77
C GLY A 493 18.28 24.03 12.25
#